data_AF-A0A954VXE5-F1
#
_entry.id   AF-A0A954VXE5-F1
#
_cell.length_a   1.000
_cell.length_b   1.000
_cell.length_c   1.000
_cell.angle_alpha   90.00
_cell.angle_beta   90.00
_cell.angle_gamma   90.00
#
_symmetry.space_group_name_H-M   'P 1'
#
loop_
_entity.id
_entity.type
_entity.pdbx_description
1 polymer ?
#
loop_
_entity_poly.entity_id
_entity_poly.type
_entity_poly.pdbx_seq_one_letter_code
_entity_poly.pdbx_strand_id
1 'polypeptide(L)'
;MNSSSSEPNAPDPAAELIRQIPDANKKKVRRAVGPGLRKLLYVVFALVALLCANAAYLSTITAVEWFQGQTYQNYFYQYMFLAHLALGLLLIVPLIVFGTIHMLATKDRKNRRAVRIGYALFVISILVLVSGVLLMRVSGFDLKQPVARRTVYWLHVALPFVAGWLYWLHRLVGPKIKWRIGLTYVGLVGAVVLAMVLLHTQDPRQWYAQGPESGAQYFEPSLARTSDGNFIPAQVMMDDQYCKKCHADVHSQWEDSVHRFSSFNNAPYHAAVNETRQVALRRDGNVQAARWCAGCHDPVPFFSGAFDDPEFDTVNHPTASAGVTCTACHAITNINSTKGNADYTIEEPLHYPFAFSDNPLLQWVNNQLVKAKPEFHKRTFLKPFHQSAEFCAVCHKVHLPYELTHYKEFLRGQNHYDNYLLSGVSGHGARSFYYPQQAEHNCNGCHMPLKPSDDFGAQFFAGAKQLSVHDHMFPSANTGVAWLRDKPDVVEMHRQYLQDIVRVDLFGI
;
A
#
# COMPACT_ATOMS: atom_id res chain seq x y z
N MET A 1 -87.34 -58.75 35.61
CA MET A 1 -87.89 -59.43 34.42
C MET A 1 -88.00 -58.41 33.30
N ASN A 2 -87.67 -58.83 32.06
CA ASN A 2 -87.61 -58.09 30.78
C ASN A 2 -86.38 -57.17 30.60
N SER A 3 -85.31 -57.55 29.89
CA SER A 3 -85.12 -57.89 28.45
C SER A 3 -84.66 -56.67 27.65
N SER A 4 -83.44 -56.71 27.11
CA SER A 4 -83.17 -56.60 25.66
C SER A 4 -81.67 -56.44 25.41
N SER A 5 -81.07 -57.50 24.89
CA SER A 5 -79.81 -57.50 24.16
C SER A 5 -79.95 -56.66 22.88
N SER A 6 -79.08 -55.68 22.69
CA SER A 6 -78.86 -55.02 21.39
C SER A 6 -77.49 -55.43 20.85
N GLU A 7 -77.49 -56.18 19.75
CA GLU A 7 -76.30 -56.52 18.97
C GLU A 7 -75.57 -55.26 18.45
N PRO A 8 -74.25 -55.33 18.23
CA PRO A 8 -73.51 -54.24 17.60
C PRO A 8 -73.85 -54.15 16.10
N ASN A 9 -74.26 -52.97 15.65
CA ASN A 9 -74.44 -52.65 14.22
C ASN A 9 -73.16 -52.99 13.44
N ALA A 10 -73.31 -53.80 12.39
CA ALA A 10 -72.27 -54.03 11.40
C ALA A 10 -71.84 -52.69 10.77
N PRO A 11 -70.54 -52.48 10.53
CA PRO A 11 -70.05 -51.25 9.89
C PRO A 11 -70.62 -51.13 8.48
N ASP A 12 -71.14 -49.93 8.18
CA ASP A 12 -71.65 -49.56 6.86
C ASP A 12 -70.55 -49.76 5.78
N PRO A 13 -70.76 -50.67 4.81
CA PRO A 13 -69.80 -50.93 3.73
C PRO A 13 -69.48 -49.67 2.90
N ALA A 14 -70.39 -48.68 2.86
CA ALA A 14 -70.15 -47.42 2.15
C ALA A 14 -69.16 -46.51 2.89
N ALA A 15 -69.11 -46.56 4.22
CA ALA A 15 -68.16 -45.80 5.03
C ALA A 15 -66.72 -46.35 4.93
N GLU A 16 -66.58 -47.66 4.73
CA GLU A 16 -65.29 -48.33 4.50
C GLU A 16 -64.72 -48.00 3.11
N LEU A 17 -65.59 -47.90 2.09
CA LEU A 17 -65.20 -47.59 0.71
C LEU A 17 -64.69 -46.15 0.53
N ILE A 18 -65.26 -45.19 1.27
CA ILE A 18 -64.82 -43.78 1.26
C ILE A 18 -63.44 -43.62 1.94
N ARG A 19 -63.08 -44.50 2.89
CA ARG A 19 -61.75 -44.49 3.53
C ARG A 19 -60.63 -45.02 2.63
N GLN A 20 -60.96 -45.72 1.54
CA GLN A 20 -59.98 -46.35 0.65
C GLN A 20 -59.73 -45.58 -0.66
N ILE A 21 -60.29 -44.38 -0.83
CA ILE A 21 -59.91 -43.52 -1.96
C ILE A 21 -58.52 -42.94 -1.65
N PRO A 22 -57.45 -43.32 -2.39
CA PRO A 22 -56.17 -42.68 -2.21
C PRO A 22 -56.35 -41.22 -2.63
N ASP A 23 -56.03 -40.32 -1.70
CA ASP A 23 -56.10 -38.87 -1.81
C ASP A 23 -55.13 -38.39 -2.92
N ALA A 24 -55.53 -38.61 -4.18
CA ALA A 24 -54.69 -38.56 -5.39
C ALA A 24 -54.23 -37.14 -5.77
N ASN A 25 -54.53 -36.14 -4.93
CA ASN A 25 -54.22 -34.74 -5.20
C ASN A 25 -53.47 -34.02 -4.08
N LYS A 26 -52.83 -34.74 -3.15
CA LYS A 26 -51.78 -34.12 -2.31
C LYS A 26 -50.53 -33.88 -3.14
N LYS A 27 -50.47 -32.72 -3.82
CA LYS A 27 -49.24 -32.18 -4.43
C LYS A 27 -48.10 -32.36 -3.42
N LYS A 28 -47.16 -33.27 -3.70
CA LYS A 28 -45.98 -33.51 -2.84
C LYS A 28 -45.36 -32.15 -2.49
N VAL A 29 -45.31 -31.82 -1.21
CA VAL A 29 -44.75 -30.56 -0.72
C VAL A 29 -43.25 -30.57 -1.05
N ARG A 30 -42.89 -30.01 -2.21
CA ARG A 30 -41.50 -29.91 -2.64
C ARG A 30 -40.79 -28.95 -1.68
N ARG A 31 -39.74 -29.42 -0.99
CA ARG A 31 -38.95 -28.58 -0.09
C ARG A 31 -38.34 -27.42 -0.88
N ALA A 32 -38.30 -26.23 -0.28
CA ALA A 32 -37.73 -25.03 -0.92
C ALA A 32 -36.23 -25.20 -1.25
N VAL A 33 -35.55 -26.05 -0.48
CA VAL A 33 -34.16 -26.43 -0.68
C VAL A 33 -34.11 -27.95 -0.76
N GLY A 34 -33.85 -28.47 -1.96
CA GLY A 34 -33.66 -29.90 -2.21
C GLY A 34 -32.32 -30.41 -1.65
N PRO A 35 -32.04 -31.73 -1.69
CA PRO A 35 -30.82 -32.31 -1.13
C PRO A 35 -29.53 -31.75 -1.76
N GLY A 36 -29.48 -31.62 -3.09
CA GLY A 36 -28.34 -31.03 -3.80
C GLY A 36 -28.17 -29.54 -3.48
N LEU A 37 -29.25 -28.77 -3.53
CA LEU A 37 -29.24 -27.33 -3.21
C LEU A 37 -28.86 -27.07 -1.74
N ARG A 38 -29.12 -28.04 -0.84
CA ARG A 38 -28.70 -27.97 0.56
C ARG A 38 -27.19 -28.11 0.73
N LYS A 39 -26.53 -28.98 -0.05
CA LYS A 39 -25.06 -29.08 -0.04
C LYS A 39 -24.44 -27.76 -0.50
N LEU A 40 -24.95 -27.19 -1.59
CA LEU A 40 -24.50 -25.89 -2.09
C LEU A 40 -24.73 -24.77 -1.06
N LEU A 41 -25.86 -24.76 -0.37
CA LEU A 41 -26.14 -23.82 0.71
C LEU A 41 -25.12 -23.91 1.85
N TYR A 42 -24.68 -25.12 2.23
CA TYR A 42 -23.64 -25.27 3.25
C TYR A 42 -22.28 -24.75 2.77
N VAL A 43 -21.94 -24.94 1.49
CA VAL A 43 -20.73 -24.33 0.89
C VAL A 43 -20.82 -22.81 0.97
N VAL A 44 -21.95 -22.21 0.55
CA VAL A 44 -22.17 -20.77 0.66
C VAL A 44 -22.06 -20.29 2.10
N PHE A 45 -22.66 -20.98 3.07
CA PHE A 45 -22.56 -20.61 4.48
C PHE A 45 -21.14 -20.72 5.04
N ALA A 46 -20.38 -21.73 4.64
CA ALA A 46 -18.98 -21.87 5.04
C ALA A 46 -18.13 -20.72 4.49
N LEU A 47 -18.26 -20.40 3.20
CA LEU A 47 -17.54 -19.29 2.57
C LEU A 47 -17.90 -17.94 3.18
N VAL A 48 -19.20 -17.69 3.41
CA VAL A 48 -19.66 -16.47 4.10
C VAL A 48 -19.14 -16.42 5.54
N ALA A 49 -19.02 -17.54 6.25
CA ALA A 49 -18.46 -17.57 7.60
C ALA A 49 -16.99 -17.14 7.63
N LEU A 50 -16.20 -17.71 6.73
CA LEU A 50 -14.79 -17.39 6.60
C LEU A 50 -14.59 -15.93 6.18
N LEU A 51 -15.39 -15.44 5.23
CA LEU A 51 -15.38 -14.02 4.84
C LEU A 51 -15.78 -13.10 5.98
N CYS A 52 -16.80 -13.44 6.77
CA CYS A 52 -17.19 -12.63 7.93
C CYS A 52 -16.09 -12.60 8.99
N ALA A 53 -15.48 -13.74 9.32
CA ALA A 53 -14.36 -13.80 10.27
C ALA A 53 -13.17 -12.95 9.78
N ASN A 54 -12.79 -13.15 8.53
CA ASN A 54 -11.70 -12.43 7.90
C ASN A 54 -11.99 -10.91 7.79
N ALA A 55 -13.19 -10.51 7.38
CA ALA A 55 -13.60 -9.10 7.30
C ALA A 55 -13.63 -8.45 8.69
N ALA A 56 -14.08 -9.16 9.73
CA ALA A 56 -14.07 -8.67 11.11
C ALA A 56 -12.63 -8.43 11.59
N TYR A 57 -11.70 -9.34 11.31
CA TYR A 57 -10.28 -9.16 11.59
C TYR A 57 -9.72 -7.93 10.84
N LEU A 58 -9.90 -7.86 9.51
CA LEU A 58 -9.37 -6.76 8.70
C LEU A 58 -9.92 -5.40 9.14
N SER A 59 -11.20 -5.33 9.47
CA SER A 59 -11.87 -4.12 9.95
C SER A 59 -11.39 -3.71 11.34
N THR A 60 -11.13 -4.68 12.23
CA THR A 60 -10.57 -4.43 13.57
C THR A 60 -9.21 -3.75 13.46
N ILE A 61 -8.29 -4.30 12.68
CA ILE A 61 -6.96 -3.70 12.51
C ILE A 61 -7.05 -2.31 11.87
N THR A 62 -7.86 -2.15 10.82
CA THR A 62 -8.06 -0.83 10.19
C THR A 62 -8.70 0.19 11.13
N ALA A 63 -9.62 -0.23 12.01
CA ALA A 63 -10.20 0.65 13.02
C ALA A 63 -9.14 1.09 14.06
N VAL A 64 -8.32 0.16 14.55
CA VAL A 64 -7.23 0.47 15.50
C VAL A 64 -6.25 1.46 14.89
N GLU A 65 -5.84 1.27 13.63
CA GLU A 65 -4.98 2.22 12.90
C GLU A 65 -5.61 3.61 12.81
N TRP A 66 -6.92 3.69 12.56
CA TRP A 66 -7.62 4.97 12.49
C TRP A 66 -7.62 5.69 13.86
N PHE A 67 -7.85 4.97 14.95
CA PHE A 67 -7.88 5.59 16.29
C PHE A 67 -6.50 5.97 16.82
N GLN A 68 -5.46 5.19 16.50
CA GLN A 68 -4.11 5.39 17.06
C GLN A 68 -3.18 6.19 16.14
N GLY A 69 -3.54 6.37 14.87
CA GLY A 69 -2.72 7.10 13.90
C GLY A 69 -1.43 6.40 13.49
N GLN A 70 -1.23 5.14 13.90
CA GLN A 70 -0.08 4.31 13.56
C GLN A 70 -0.47 3.20 12.56
N THR A 71 0.52 2.63 11.88
CA THR A 71 0.33 1.49 10.97
C THR A 71 0.48 0.19 11.74
N TYR A 72 -0.54 -0.67 11.65
CA TYR A 72 -0.55 -2.02 12.24
C TYR A 72 -0.60 -3.11 11.16
N GLN A 73 -0.85 -2.78 9.90
CA GLN A 73 -0.87 -3.74 8.80
C GLN A 73 0.50 -4.41 8.61
N ASN A 74 0.60 -5.69 8.95
CA ASN A 74 1.80 -6.52 8.81
C ASN A 74 1.65 -7.60 7.72
N TYR A 75 2.64 -8.49 7.56
CA TYR A 75 2.55 -9.60 6.58
C TYR A 75 1.28 -10.42 6.77
N PHE A 76 0.92 -10.74 8.02
CA PHE A 76 -0.30 -11.51 8.30
C PHE A 76 -1.55 -10.77 7.82
N TYR A 77 -1.63 -9.46 8.03
CA TYR A 77 -2.71 -8.63 7.48
C TYR A 77 -2.79 -8.72 5.95
N GLN A 78 -1.65 -8.63 5.26
CA GLN A 78 -1.62 -8.69 3.79
C GLN A 78 -2.08 -10.05 3.26
N TYR A 79 -1.69 -11.16 3.90
CA TYR A 79 -2.19 -12.50 3.57
C TYR A 79 -3.67 -12.67 3.89
N MET A 80 -4.17 -12.08 4.98
CA MET A 80 -5.61 -12.06 5.29
C MET A 80 -6.38 -11.24 4.26
N PHE A 81 -5.81 -10.14 3.77
CA PHE A 81 -6.41 -9.37 2.68
C PHE A 81 -6.45 -10.16 1.37
N LEU A 82 -5.37 -10.87 1.01
CA LEU A 82 -5.36 -11.80 -0.12
C LEU A 82 -6.43 -12.90 0.04
N ALA A 83 -6.54 -13.48 1.24
CA ALA A 83 -7.57 -14.46 1.54
C ALA A 83 -8.98 -13.88 1.38
N HIS A 84 -9.21 -12.63 1.77
CA HIS A 84 -10.48 -11.92 1.55
C HIS A 84 -10.85 -11.89 0.06
N LEU A 85 -9.91 -11.48 -0.79
CA LEU A 85 -10.13 -11.40 -2.23
C LEU A 85 -10.40 -12.78 -2.83
N ALA A 86 -9.57 -13.77 -2.48
CA ALA A 86 -9.72 -15.14 -2.98
C ALA A 86 -11.05 -15.78 -2.56
N LEU A 87 -11.43 -15.66 -1.28
CA LEU A 87 -12.70 -16.17 -0.76
C LEU A 87 -13.89 -15.42 -1.38
N GLY A 88 -13.77 -14.12 -1.59
CA GLY A 88 -14.78 -13.29 -2.23
C GLY A 88 -15.05 -13.74 -3.66
N LEU A 89 -14.00 -13.91 -4.46
CA LEU A 89 -14.09 -14.45 -5.83
C LEU A 89 -14.68 -15.87 -5.85
N LEU A 90 -14.24 -16.73 -4.93
CA LEU A 90 -14.73 -18.11 -4.82
C LEU A 90 -16.22 -18.16 -4.45
N LEU A 91 -16.74 -17.19 -3.69
CA LEU A 91 -18.14 -17.10 -3.30
C LEU A 91 -19.08 -16.72 -4.46
N ILE A 92 -18.58 -16.01 -5.48
CA ILE A 92 -19.40 -15.47 -6.58
C ILE A 92 -20.26 -16.55 -7.23
N VAL A 93 -19.62 -17.60 -7.76
CA VAL A 93 -20.32 -18.63 -8.54
C VAL A 93 -21.29 -19.44 -7.66
N PRO A 94 -20.89 -20.00 -6.50
CA PRO A 94 -21.81 -20.72 -5.62
C PRO A 94 -23.01 -19.88 -5.18
N LEU A 95 -22.82 -18.60 -4.86
CA LEU A 95 -23.90 -17.73 -4.40
C LEU A 95 -24.89 -17.41 -5.53
N ILE A 96 -24.40 -17.08 -6.72
CA ILE A 96 -25.25 -16.78 -7.89
C ILE A 96 -26.04 -18.02 -8.31
N VAL A 97 -25.39 -19.19 -8.39
CA VAL A 97 -26.04 -20.46 -8.74
C VAL A 97 -27.09 -20.83 -7.69
N PHE A 98 -26.74 -20.77 -6.40
CA PHE A 98 -27.68 -21.05 -5.32
C PHE A 98 -28.89 -20.11 -5.37
N GLY A 99 -28.64 -18.80 -5.42
CA GLY A 99 -29.70 -17.79 -5.39
C GLY A 99 -30.64 -17.91 -6.58
N THR A 100 -30.10 -18.10 -7.79
CA THR A 100 -30.90 -18.25 -9.01
C THR A 100 -31.79 -19.49 -8.95
N ILE A 101 -31.22 -20.66 -8.62
CA ILE A 101 -32.00 -21.91 -8.51
C ILE A 101 -33.05 -21.78 -7.39
N HIS A 102 -32.68 -21.17 -6.25
CA HIS A 102 -33.60 -20.98 -5.14
C HIS A 102 -34.76 -20.05 -5.50
N MET A 103 -34.50 -18.94 -6.21
CA MET A 103 -35.53 -18.01 -6.69
C MET A 103 -36.49 -18.69 -7.66
N LEU A 104 -35.97 -19.44 -8.65
CA LEU A 104 -36.80 -20.16 -9.62
C LEU A 104 -37.66 -21.23 -8.96
N ALA A 105 -37.14 -21.93 -7.95
CA ALA A 105 -37.86 -22.94 -7.19
C ALA A 105 -38.92 -22.39 -6.23
N THR A 106 -38.89 -21.08 -5.94
CA THR A 106 -39.74 -20.45 -4.92
C THR A 106 -40.66 -19.34 -5.45
N LYS A 107 -40.50 -18.90 -6.70
CA LYS A 107 -41.26 -17.80 -7.32
C LYS A 107 -42.79 -17.93 -7.20
N ASP A 108 -43.31 -19.15 -7.25
CA ASP A 108 -44.75 -19.44 -7.23
C ASP A 108 -45.29 -19.80 -5.84
N ARG A 109 -44.50 -19.61 -4.77
CA ARG A 109 -44.94 -19.94 -3.41
C ARG A 109 -45.97 -18.92 -2.90
N LYS A 110 -46.95 -19.43 -2.13
CA LYS A 110 -48.04 -18.64 -1.53
C LYS A 110 -47.55 -17.54 -0.58
N ASN A 111 -46.44 -17.75 0.13
CA ASN A 111 -45.86 -16.75 1.02
C ASN A 111 -45.08 -15.68 0.22
N ARG A 112 -45.81 -14.72 -0.36
CA ARG A 112 -45.25 -13.65 -1.19
C ARG A 112 -44.27 -12.75 -0.43
N ARG A 113 -44.45 -12.58 0.89
CA ARG A 113 -43.53 -11.79 1.73
C ARG A 113 -42.14 -12.42 1.79
N ALA A 114 -42.06 -13.72 2.07
CA ALA A 114 -40.77 -14.44 2.07
C ALA A 114 -40.07 -14.36 0.71
N VAL A 115 -40.82 -14.52 -0.40
CA VAL A 115 -40.26 -14.45 -1.76
C VAL A 115 -39.68 -13.06 -2.06
N ARG A 116 -40.41 -11.97 -1.75
CA ARG A 116 -39.93 -10.59 -1.96
C ARG A 116 -38.68 -10.27 -1.14
N ILE A 117 -38.64 -10.67 0.14
CA ILE A 117 -37.46 -10.48 0.99
C ILE A 117 -36.27 -11.29 0.43
N GLY A 118 -36.52 -12.50 -0.07
CA GLY A 118 -35.51 -13.33 -0.73
C GLY A 118 -34.91 -12.68 -1.98
N TYR A 119 -35.75 -12.02 -2.80
CA TYR A 119 -35.27 -11.25 -3.97
C TYR A 119 -34.42 -10.05 -3.54
N ALA A 120 -34.87 -9.28 -2.54
CA ALA A 120 -34.09 -8.17 -2.01
C ALA A 120 -32.74 -8.65 -1.45
N LEU A 121 -32.73 -9.74 -0.67
CA LEU A 121 -31.50 -10.33 -0.16
C LEU A 121 -30.54 -10.71 -1.29
N PHE A 122 -31.05 -11.34 -2.35
CA PHE A 122 -30.22 -11.76 -3.49
C PHE A 122 -29.63 -10.56 -4.24
N VAL A 123 -30.42 -9.51 -4.48
CA VAL A 123 -29.95 -8.26 -5.09
C VAL A 123 -28.86 -7.61 -4.23
N ILE A 124 -29.09 -7.45 -2.92
CA ILE A 124 -28.07 -6.89 -2.02
C ILE A 124 -26.80 -7.75 -2.01
N SER A 125 -26.95 -9.07 -2.02
CA SER A 125 -25.81 -10.00 -2.09
C SER A 125 -25.00 -9.82 -3.39
N ILE A 126 -25.68 -9.62 -4.53
CA ILE A 126 -25.01 -9.30 -5.80
C ILE A 126 -24.28 -7.96 -5.70
N LEU A 127 -24.90 -6.92 -5.11
CA LEU A 127 -24.26 -5.62 -4.96
C LEU A 127 -22.99 -5.68 -4.08
N VAL A 128 -22.98 -6.53 -3.04
CA VAL A 128 -21.75 -6.80 -2.26
C VAL A 128 -20.65 -7.40 -3.14
N LEU A 129 -20.99 -8.42 -3.95
CA LEU A 129 -20.01 -9.05 -4.85
C LEU A 129 -19.49 -8.08 -5.92
N VAL A 130 -20.40 -7.34 -6.56
CA VAL A 130 -20.06 -6.36 -7.60
C VAL A 130 -19.18 -5.25 -7.03
N SER A 131 -19.53 -4.70 -5.86
CA SER A 131 -18.69 -3.69 -5.21
C SER A 131 -17.30 -4.22 -4.85
N GLY A 132 -17.19 -5.49 -4.43
CA GLY A 132 -15.89 -6.14 -4.19
C GLY A 132 -15.03 -6.20 -5.46
N VAL A 133 -15.60 -6.65 -6.58
CA VAL A 133 -14.89 -6.72 -7.87
C VAL A 133 -14.49 -5.33 -8.37
N LEU A 134 -15.37 -4.33 -8.23
CA LEU A 134 -15.06 -2.94 -8.62
C LEU A 134 -13.89 -2.34 -7.80
N LEU A 135 -13.74 -2.74 -6.54
CA LEU A 135 -12.65 -2.26 -5.68
C LEU A 135 -11.30 -2.93 -5.99
N MET A 136 -11.30 -4.11 -6.64
CA MET A 136 -10.07 -4.81 -7.00
C MET A 136 -9.27 -4.12 -8.12
N ARG A 137 -9.90 -3.24 -8.92
CA ARG A 137 -9.25 -2.51 -10.03
C ARG A 137 -8.51 -3.43 -11.02
N VAL A 138 -9.18 -4.52 -11.43
CA VAL A 138 -8.64 -5.50 -12.39
C VAL A 138 -8.42 -4.83 -13.75
N SER A 139 -7.30 -5.15 -14.40
CA SER A 139 -6.80 -4.53 -15.64
C SER A 139 -7.92 -4.21 -16.65
N GLY A 140 -8.16 -2.91 -16.87
CA GLY A 140 -9.17 -2.38 -17.80
C GLY A 140 -10.32 -1.62 -17.12
N PHE A 141 -10.60 -1.89 -15.84
CA PHE A 141 -11.61 -1.18 -15.05
C PHE A 141 -10.98 -0.59 -13.79
N ASP A 142 -10.32 0.57 -13.94
CA ASP A 142 -9.75 1.30 -12.81
C ASP A 142 -10.69 2.44 -12.38
N LEU A 143 -11.31 2.27 -11.21
CA LEU A 143 -12.09 3.33 -10.58
C LEU A 143 -11.15 4.39 -9.99
N LYS A 144 -10.50 5.18 -10.88
CA LYS A 144 -9.51 6.20 -10.53
C LYS A 144 -10.11 7.37 -9.75
N GLN A 145 -11.36 7.73 -10.06
CA GLN A 145 -12.06 8.86 -9.44
C GLN A 145 -12.23 8.67 -7.92
N PRO A 146 -11.63 9.54 -7.07
CA PRO A 146 -11.60 9.34 -5.62
C PRO A 146 -12.99 9.24 -4.96
N VAL A 147 -13.92 10.10 -5.39
CA VAL A 147 -15.28 10.13 -4.84
C VAL A 147 -16.04 8.84 -5.16
N ALA A 148 -15.97 8.39 -6.43
CA ALA A 148 -16.63 7.16 -6.84
C ALA A 148 -16.10 5.94 -6.08
N ARG A 149 -14.77 5.83 -5.94
CA ARG A 149 -14.15 4.75 -5.16
C ARG A 149 -14.57 4.77 -3.70
N ARG A 150 -14.56 5.95 -3.06
CA ARG A 150 -14.99 6.10 -1.67
C ARG A 150 -16.44 5.64 -1.49
N THR A 151 -17.33 5.99 -2.40
CA THR A 151 -18.73 5.54 -2.37
C THR A 151 -18.84 4.02 -2.48
N VAL A 152 -18.16 3.40 -3.45
CA VAL A 152 -18.18 1.93 -3.62
C VAL A 152 -17.60 1.22 -2.39
N TYR A 153 -16.53 1.77 -1.79
CA TYR A 153 -15.96 1.24 -0.55
C TYR A 153 -16.97 1.24 0.60
N TRP A 154 -17.63 2.37 0.86
CA TRP A 154 -18.63 2.45 1.94
C TRP A 154 -19.85 1.57 1.67
N LEU A 155 -20.26 1.43 0.40
CA LEU A 155 -21.29 0.46 0.02
C LEU A 155 -20.84 -0.98 0.32
N HIS A 156 -19.61 -1.34 -0.04
CA HIS A 156 -19.07 -2.68 0.23
C HIS A 156 -19.00 -2.99 1.74
N VAL A 157 -18.74 -1.98 2.56
CA VAL A 157 -18.76 -2.10 4.03
C VAL A 157 -20.18 -2.18 4.59
N ALA A 158 -21.13 -1.37 4.09
CA ALA A 158 -22.48 -1.27 4.65
C ALA A 158 -23.43 -2.39 4.20
N LEU A 159 -23.37 -2.81 2.93
CA LEU A 159 -24.29 -3.78 2.33
C LEU A 159 -24.27 -5.18 2.99
N PRO A 160 -23.14 -5.71 3.50
CA PRO A 160 -23.14 -6.96 4.26
C PRO A 160 -24.03 -6.93 5.51
N PHE A 161 -24.11 -5.80 6.21
CA PHE A 161 -25.01 -5.65 7.36
C PHE A 161 -26.48 -5.67 6.92
N VAL A 162 -26.79 -5.00 5.80
CA VAL A 162 -28.12 -5.05 5.18
C VAL A 162 -28.48 -6.47 4.73
N ALA A 163 -27.54 -7.21 4.14
CA ALA A 163 -27.72 -8.61 3.77
C ALA A 163 -28.00 -9.49 5.00
N GLY A 164 -27.24 -9.31 6.09
CA GLY A 164 -27.46 -10.01 7.35
C GLY A 164 -28.85 -9.74 7.94
N TRP A 165 -29.28 -8.48 7.95
CA TRP A 165 -30.62 -8.06 8.37
C TRP A 165 -31.73 -8.68 7.50
N LEU A 166 -31.61 -8.59 6.17
CA LEU A 166 -32.56 -9.18 5.24
C LEU A 166 -32.62 -10.71 5.35
N TYR A 167 -31.49 -11.37 5.60
CA TYR A 167 -31.44 -12.80 5.87
C TYR A 167 -32.19 -13.17 7.15
N TRP A 168 -32.04 -12.38 8.22
CA TRP A 168 -32.80 -12.56 9.45
C TRP A 168 -34.31 -12.43 9.21
N LEU A 169 -34.75 -11.36 8.51
CA LEU A 169 -36.15 -11.18 8.11
C LEU A 169 -36.68 -12.33 7.24
N HIS A 170 -35.87 -12.80 6.28
CA HIS A 170 -36.21 -13.93 5.41
C HIS A 170 -36.46 -15.23 6.21
N ARG A 171 -35.72 -15.42 7.32
CA ARG A 171 -35.86 -16.59 8.19
C ARG A 171 -36.99 -16.44 9.22
N LEU A 172 -37.34 -15.23 9.65
CA LEU A 172 -38.50 -14.96 10.50
C LEU A 172 -39.83 -15.26 9.79
N VAL A 173 -39.93 -14.90 8.51
CA VAL A 173 -41.12 -15.13 7.68
C VAL A 173 -41.14 -16.56 7.09
N GLY A 174 -40.04 -17.31 7.25
CA GLY A 174 -39.82 -18.67 6.75
C GLY A 174 -39.69 -19.72 7.87
N PRO A 175 -38.94 -20.82 7.64
CA PRO A 175 -38.70 -21.83 8.66
C PRO A 175 -37.84 -21.27 9.81
N LYS A 176 -38.26 -21.52 11.06
CA LYS A 176 -37.60 -21.02 12.29
C LYS A 176 -36.07 -21.22 12.28
N ILE A 177 -35.34 -20.22 12.79
CA ILE A 177 -33.90 -20.30 13.02
C ILE A 177 -33.64 -21.32 14.12
N LYS A 178 -32.72 -22.25 13.87
CA LYS A 178 -32.21 -23.14 14.91
C LYS A 178 -31.11 -22.40 15.68
N TRP A 179 -31.50 -21.66 16.72
CA TRP A 179 -30.60 -20.78 17.48
C TRP A 179 -29.33 -21.46 17.99
N ARG A 180 -29.38 -22.76 18.34
CA ARG A 180 -28.17 -23.54 18.67
C ARG A 180 -27.12 -23.51 17.56
N ILE A 181 -27.53 -23.70 16.31
CA ILE A 181 -26.63 -23.67 15.15
C ILE A 181 -26.09 -22.24 14.93
N GLY A 182 -26.94 -21.22 15.11
CA GLY A 182 -26.54 -19.82 15.03
C GLY A 182 -25.49 -19.44 16.07
N LEU A 183 -25.67 -19.88 17.33
CA LEU A 183 -24.71 -19.65 18.41
C LEU A 183 -23.39 -20.39 18.16
N THR A 184 -23.42 -21.65 17.71
CA THR A 184 -22.20 -22.37 17.33
C THR A 184 -21.45 -21.67 16.21
N TYR A 185 -22.17 -21.13 15.22
CA TYR A 185 -21.58 -20.38 14.11
C TYR A 185 -20.88 -19.10 14.59
N VAL A 186 -21.55 -18.30 15.43
CA VAL A 186 -20.97 -17.08 16.01
C VAL A 186 -19.76 -17.39 16.88
N GLY A 187 -19.84 -18.44 17.71
CA GLY A 187 -18.72 -18.88 18.54
C GLY A 187 -17.51 -19.31 17.73
N LEU A 188 -17.71 -20.05 16.64
CA LEU A 188 -16.63 -20.48 15.75
C LEU A 188 -15.97 -19.29 15.03
N VAL A 189 -16.77 -18.36 14.50
CA VAL A 189 -16.26 -17.13 13.90
C VAL A 189 -15.45 -16.32 14.92
N GLY A 190 -15.97 -16.15 16.14
CA GLY A 190 -15.27 -15.44 17.21
C GLY A 190 -13.94 -16.07 17.60
N ALA A 191 -13.89 -17.40 17.74
CA ALA A 191 -12.65 -18.12 18.04
C ALA A 191 -11.60 -17.97 16.93
N VAL A 192 -12.01 -18.03 15.66
CA VAL A 192 -11.13 -17.82 14.51
C VAL A 192 -10.58 -16.39 14.49
N VAL A 193 -11.43 -15.38 14.72
CA VAL A 193 -10.99 -13.98 14.81
C VAL A 193 -9.97 -13.79 15.94
N LEU A 194 -10.20 -14.38 17.11
CA LEU A 194 -9.26 -14.32 18.23
C LEU A 194 -7.91 -14.95 17.87
N ALA A 195 -7.91 -16.12 17.22
CA ALA A 195 -6.70 -16.76 16.74
C ALA A 195 -5.94 -15.89 15.71
N MET A 196 -6.65 -15.24 14.79
CA MET A 196 -6.06 -14.31 13.82
C MET A 196 -5.42 -13.10 14.51
N VAL A 197 -6.05 -12.53 15.55
CA VAL A 197 -5.48 -11.43 16.33
C VAL A 197 -4.23 -11.87 17.08
N LEU A 198 -4.22 -13.06 17.70
CA LEU A 198 -3.04 -13.59 18.38
C LEU A 198 -1.87 -13.80 17.41
N LEU A 199 -2.12 -14.38 16.23
CA LEU A 199 -1.08 -14.55 15.20
C LEU A 199 -0.55 -13.20 14.70
N HIS A 200 -1.42 -12.20 14.57
CA HIS A 200 -1.01 -10.85 14.19
C HIS A 200 -0.05 -10.21 15.20
N THR A 201 -0.26 -10.45 16.51
CA THR A 201 0.61 -9.90 17.58
C THR A 201 1.99 -10.53 17.66
N GLN A 202 2.28 -11.56 16.87
CA GLN A 202 3.58 -12.24 16.85
C GLN A 202 4.58 -11.61 15.86
N ASP A 203 4.23 -10.53 15.13
CA ASP A 203 5.21 -9.84 14.27
C ASP A 203 6.22 -9.09 15.16
N PRO A 204 7.53 -9.41 15.10
CA PRO A 204 8.54 -8.80 15.97
C PRO A 204 8.93 -7.37 15.54
N ARG A 205 8.48 -6.89 14.37
CA ARG A 205 8.90 -5.58 13.85
C ARG A 205 8.23 -4.41 14.55
N GLN A 206 9.01 -3.37 14.79
CA GLN A 206 8.53 -2.06 15.24
C GLN A 206 8.64 -1.06 14.09
N TRP A 207 7.49 -0.53 13.68
CA TRP A 207 7.40 0.48 12.63
C TRP A 207 8.09 1.78 13.04
N TYR A 208 8.86 2.39 12.14
CA TYR A 208 9.52 3.69 12.36
C TYR A 208 10.52 3.73 13.52
N ALA A 209 11.05 2.57 13.94
CA ALA A 209 12.09 2.50 14.96
C ALA A 209 13.35 3.27 14.53
N GLN A 210 14.03 3.93 15.48
CA GLN A 210 15.24 4.72 15.22
C GLN A 210 16.56 3.93 15.30
N GLY A 211 16.48 2.61 15.53
CA GLY A 211 17.65 1.73 15.68
C GLY A 211 18.41 1.92 17.00
N PRO A 212 19.23 0.94 17.40
CA PRO A 212 20.14 1.09 18.53
C PRO A 212 21.35 1.96 18.15
N GLU A 213 21.86 2.77 19.09
CA GLU A 213 23.05 3.62 18.86
C GLU A 213 24.28 2.81 18.43
N SER A 214 24.43 1.57 18.91
CA SER A 214 25.54 0.69 18.52
C SER A 214 25.49 0.27 17.04
N GLY A 215 24.31 0.25 16.42
CA GLY A 215 24.16 0.00 14.98
C GLY A 215 24.54 1.22 14.13
N ALA A 216 24.42 2.43 14.68
CA ALA A 216 24.80 3.67 14.00
C ALA A 216 26.31 3.78 13.78
N GLN A 217 27.13 3.20 14.67
CA GLN A 217 28.60 3.20 14.56
C GLN A 217 29.10 2.61 13.24
N TYR A 218 28.37 1.66 12.66
CA TYR A 218 28.75 1.10 11.36
C TYR A 218 28.63 2.14 10.23
N PHE A 219 27.72 3.10 10.33
CA PHE A 219 27.45 4.06 9.26
C PHE A 219 28.27 5.36 9.39
N GLU A 220 28.93 5.58 10.53
CA GLU A 220 29.83 6.72 10.73
C GLU A 220 31.00 6.72 9.72
N PRO A 221 31.46 7.90 9.25
CA PRO A 221 31.07 9.26 9.68
C PRO A 221 29.84 9.86 8.94
N SER A 222 29.09 9.07 8.16
CA SER A 222 27.74 9.48 7.76
C SER A 222 26.81 9.42 8.97
N LEU A 223 25.83 10.33 9.04
CA LEU A 223 24.85 10.34 10.12
C LEU A 223 23.63 9.44 9.82
N ALA A 224 23.64 8.73 8.69
CA ALA A 224 22.57 7.84 8.31
C ALA A 224 22.47 6.62 9.24
N ARG A 225 21.25 6.12 9.42
CA ARG A 225 20.98 4.99 10.32
C ARG A 225 19.97 4.05 9.72
N THR A 226 20.06 2.77 10.08
CA THR A 226 18.97 1.81 9.84
C THR A 226 18.11 1.64 11.09
N SER A 227 16.83 1.30 10.91
CA SER A 227 15.84 1.20 12.00
C SER A 227 16.14 0.12 13.05
N ASP A 228 17.03 -0.82 12.74
CA ASP A 228 17.40 -1.94 13.59
C ASP A 228 18.94 -2.13 13.71
N GLY A 229 19.72 -1.28 13.05
CA GLY A 229 21.18 -1.38 13.00
C GLY A 229 21.72 -2.43 12.04
N ASN A 230 20.86 -3.13 11.28
CA ASN A 230 21.28 -4.14 10.31
C ASN A 230 21.42 -3.54 8.90
N PHE A 231 22.02 -4.32 7.99
CA PHE A 231 22.02 -4.02 6.56
C PHE A 231 20.66 -4.24 5.92
N ILE A 232 20.38 -3.46 4.88
CA ILE A 232 19.22 -3.62 4.01
C ILE A 232 19.67 -4.37 2.75
N PRO A 233 19.00 -5.47 2.37
CA PRO A 233 19.35 -6.19 1.15
C PRO A 233 19.30 -5.30 -0.09
N ALA A 234 20.36 -5.32 -0.92
CA ALA A 234 20.47 -4.48 -2.12
C ALA A 234 19.29 -4.64 -3.08
N GLN A 235 18.79 -5.87 -3.26
CA GLN A 235 17.63 -6.16 -4.12
C GLN A 235 16.39 -5.35 -3.72
N VAL A 236 16.16 -5.13 -2.43
CA VAL A 236 15.00 -4.37 -1.93
C VAL A 236 15.16 -2.88 -2.24
N MET A 237 16.39 -2.38 -2.25
CA MET A 237 16.69 -0.97 -2.53
C MET A 237 16.77 -0.64 -4.03
N MET A 238 16.98 -1.64 -4.89
CA MET A 238 17.22 -1.45 -6.33
C MET A 238 16.03 -1.80 -7.24
N ASP A 239 14.87 -2.14 -6.68
CA ASP A 239 13.73 -2.60 -7.48
C ASP A 239 12.91 -1.46 -8.12
N ASP A 240 13.58 -0.51 -8.78
CA ASP A 240 12.93 0.63 -9.44
C ASP A 240 11.99 0.16 -10.59
N GLN A 241 12.29 -1.00 -11.20
CA GLN A 241 11.42 -1.60 -12.21
C GLN A 241 10.08 -2.05 -11.63
N TYR A 242 10.03 -2.46 -10.36
CA TYR A 242 8.77 -2.72 -9.68
C TYR A 242 7.94 -1.44 -9.52
N CYS A 243 8.56 -0.33 -9.13
CA CYS A 243 7.90 0.98 -9.06
C CYS A 243 7.35 1.42 -10.42
N LYS A 244 8.13 1.26 -11.49
CA LYS A 244 7.77 1.61 -12.89
C LYS A 244 6.46 0.97 -13.36
N LYS A 245 6.07 -0.20 -12.83
CA LYS A 245 4.80 -0.88 -13.20
C LYS A 245 3.56 -0.02 -12.92
N CYS A 246 3.63 0.91 -11.96
CA CYS A 246 2.53 1.81 -11.58
C CYS A 246 2.89 3.31 -11.67
N HIS A 247 4.18 3.63 -11.77
CA HIS A 247 4.75 4.98 -11.77
C HIS A 247 5.68 5.18 -12.97
N ALA A 248 5.15 4.99 -14.18
CA ALA A 248 5.96 4.97 -15.40
C ALA A 248 6.48 6.38 -15.74
N ASP A 249 5.64 7.40 -15.60
CA ASP A 249 6.01 8.79 -15.89
C ASP A 249 7.06 9.28 -14.89
N VAL A 250 6.85 9.02 -13.60
CA VAL A 250 7.80 9.37 -12.54
C VAL A 250 9.14 8.66 -12.73
N HIS A 251 9.14 7.36 -13.05
CA HIS A 251 10.37 6.63 -13.34
C HIS A 251 11.11 7.23 -14.54
N SER A 252 10.39 7.60 -15.61
CA SER A 252 11.00 8.20 -16.81
C SER A 252 11.65 9.56 -16.54
N GLN A 253 11.15 10.29 -15.54
CA GLN A 253 11.77 11.55 -15.10
C GLN A 253 13.00 11.27 -14.24
N TRP A 254 12.88 10.35 -13.28
CA TRP A 254 13.98 10.00 -12.38
C TRP A 254 15.16 9.37 -13.12
N GLU A 255 14.93 8.54 -14.14
CA GLU A 255 15.96 7.73 -14.81
C GLU A 255 17.05 8.56 -15.51
N ASP A 256 16.80 9.85 -15.76
CA ASP A 256 17.77 10.80 -16.32
C ASP A 256 18.20 11.90 -15.32
N SER A 257 17.70 11.87 -14.08
CA SER A 257 17.99 12.84 -13.03
C SER A 257 19.40 12.68 -12.43
N VAL A 258 19.92 13.74 -11.81
CA VAL A 258 21.19 13.68 -11.07
C VAL A 258 21.13 12.80 -9.81
N HIS A 259 19.93 12.50 -9.28
CA HIS A 259 19.77 11.53 -8.19
C HIS A 259 20.02 10.10 -8.68
N ARG A 260 19.52 9.73 -9.87
CA ARG A 260 19.88 8.46 -10.52
C ARG A 260 21.38 8.38 -10.84
N PHE A 261 21.96 9.52 -11.18
CA PHE A 261 23.39 9.68 -11.46
C PHE A 261 24.17 10.28 -10.27
N SER A 262 23.86 9.83 -9.06
CA SER A 262 24.56 10.29 -7.85
C SER A 262 25.77 9.43 -7.49
N SER A 263 25.83 8.19 -7.97
CA SER A 263 26.81 7.17 -7.55
C SER A 263 27.97 7.06 -8.55
N PHE A 264 28.69 5.94 -8.57
CA PHE A 264 29.86 5.73 -9.43
C PHE A 264 29.56 5.81 -10.94
N ASN A 265 28.28 5.87 -11.33
CA ASN A 265 27.81 6.13 -12.69
C ASN A 265 27.93 7.61 -13.12
N ASN A 266 28.44 8.49 -12.26
CA ASN A 266 28.70 9.91 -12.53
C ASN A 266 30.21 10.16 -12.51
N ALA A 267 30.82 10.42 -13.66
CA ALA A 267 32.26 10.48 -13.82
C ALA A 267 32.98 11.48 -12.86
N PRO A 268 32.52 12.74 -12.69
CA PRO A 268 33.06 13.65 -11.68
C PRO A 268 33.00 13.10 -10.25
N TYR A 269 31.86 12.52 -9.85
CA TYR A 269 31.72 11.95 -8.52
C TYR A 269 32.59 10.71 -8.35
N HIS A 270 32.59 9.82 -9.33
CA HIS A 270 33.39 8.59 -9.37
C HIS A 270 34.87 8.87 -9.14
N ALA A 271 35.42 9.89 -9.81
CA ALA A 271 36.79 10.31 -9.59
C ALA A 271 37.03 10.77 -8.14
N ALA A 272 36.17 11.64 -7.61
CA ALA A 272 36.31 12.19 -6.26
C ALA A 272 36.18 11.12 -5.15
N VAL A 273 35.18 10.24 -5.24
CA VAL A 273 34.98 9.18 -4.25
C VAL A 273 36.08 8.13 -4.31
N ASN A 274 36.58 7.79 -5.50
CA ASN A 274 37.70 6.86 -5.64
C ASN A 274 38.99 7.42 -5.03
N GLU A 275 39.31 8.68 -5.31
CA GLU A 275 40.46 9.34 -4.69
C GLU A 275 40.30 9.36 -3.17
N THR A 276 39.12 9.73 -2.67
CA THR A 276 38.81 9.74 -1.23
C THR A 276 39.03 8.37 -0.60
N ARG A 277 38.54 7.30 -1.25
CA ARG A 277 38.73 5.91 -0.80
C ARG A 277 40.21 5.51 -0.79
N GLN A 278 40.97 5.86 -1.83
CA GLN A 278 42.41 5.57 -1.90
C GLN A 278 43.22 6.35 -0.86
N VAL A 279 42.86 7.59 -0.57
CA VAL A 279 43.48 8.40 0.49
C VAL A 279 43.15 7.82 1.85
N ALA A 280 41.89 7.51 2.13
CA ALA A 280 41.45 6.87 3.37
C ALA A 280 42.16 5.53 3.59
N LEU A 281 42.23 4.68 2.56
CA LEU A 281 42.90 3.38 2.66
C LEU A 281 44.38 3.52 3.01
N ARG A 282 45.09 4.46 2.37
CA ARG A 282 46.51 4.72 2.66
C ARG A 282 46.73 5.33 4.05
N ARG A 283 45.80 6.17 4.51
CA ARG A 283 45.92 6.94 5.76
C ARG A 283 45.47 6.13 6.98
N ASP A 284 44.37 5.40 6.85
CA ASP A 284 43.61 4.81 7.96
C ASP A 284 43.55 3.27 7.90
N GLY A 285 44.05 2.68 6.80
CA GLY A 285 44.02 1.23 6.58
C GLY A 285 42.63 0.68 6.20
N ASN A 286 41.65 1.55 5.95
CA ASN A 286 40.29 1.21 5.54
C ASN A 286 39.66 2.34 4.72
N VAL A 287 38.48 2.11 4.13
CA VAL A 287 37.77 3.10 3.29
C VAL A 287 36.64 3.82 4.01
N GLN A 288 36.49 3.67 5.33
CA GLN A 288 35.31 4.09 6.08
C GLN A 288 35.10 5.60 6.08
N ALA A 289 36.15 6.41 5.97
CA ALA A 289 36.02 7.86 5.80
C ALA A 289 35.14 8.24 4.59
N ALA A 290 35.11 7.41 3.54
CA ALA A 290 34.29 7.62 2.35
C ALA A 290 32.79 7.34 2.57
N ARG A 291 32.39 6.75 3.72
CA ARG A 291 30.97 6.60 4.08
C ARG A 291 30.26 7.95 4.20
N TRP A 292 31.01 9.03 4.51
CA TRP A 292 30.50 10.41 4.44
C TRP A 292 29.88 10.74 3.08
N CYS A 293 30.49 10.27 1.97
CA CYS A 293 29.92 10.40 0.63
C CYS A 293 28.71 9.46 0.46
N ALA A 294 28.89 8.20 0.88
CA ALA A 294 27.99 7.09 0.59
C ALA A 294 26.58 7.28 1.16
N GLY A 295 26.45 7.93 2.32
CA GLY A 295 25.14 8.22 2.93
C GLY A 295 24.21 9.08 2.06
N CYS A 296 24.77 9.90 1.17
CA CYS A 296 23.99 10.74 0.25
C CYS A 296 24.02 10.23 -1.21
N HIS A 297 25.16 9.71 -1.65
CA HIS A 297 25.41 9.42 -3.06
C HIS A 297 25.26 7.94 -3.44
N ASP A 298 25.63 7.05 -2.52
CA ASP A 298 25.72 5.60 -2.77
C ASP A 298 24.87 4.78 -1.77
N PRO A 299 23.60 5.14 -1.53
CA PRO A 299 22.81 4.52 -0.46
C PRO A 299 22.70 3.00 -0.62
N VAL A 300 22.61 2.50 -1.86
CA VAL A 300 22.46 1.08 -2.12
C VAL A 300 23.69 0.25 -1.69
N PRO A 301 24.92 0.45 -2.24
CA PRO A 301 26.09 -0.28 -1.75
C PRO A 301 26.37 0.01 -0.27
N PHE A 302 26.02 1.20 0.22
CA PHE A 302 26.25 1.59 1.60
C PHE A 302 25.40 0.78 2.59
N PHE A 303 24.07 0.79 2.44
CA PHE A 303 23.19 0.06 3.35
C PHE A 303 23.19 -1.45 3.11
N SER A 304 23.69 -1.93 1.97
CA SER A 304 23.88 -3.37 1.75
C SER A 304 25.18 -3.92 2.33
N GLY A 305 26.04 -3.05 2.89
CA GLY A 305 27.36 -3.42 3.42
C GLY A 305 28.42 -3.69 2.36
N ALA A 306 28.13 -3.46 1.07
CA ALA A 306 29.07 -3.71 -0.02
C ALA A 306 30.11 -2.60 -0.16
N PHE A 307 29.77 -1.36 0.23
CA PHE A 307 30.60 -0.17 0.02
C PHE A 307 31.96 -0.23 0.72
N ASP A 308 32.03 -0.87 1.89
CA ASP A 308 33.23 -0.86 2.73
C ASP A 308 34.33 -1.82 2.29
N ASP A 309 34.06 -2.66 1.28
CA ASP A 309 35.09 -3.51 0.68
C ASP A 309 36.16 -2.61 0.01
N PRO A 310 37.44 -2.65 0.44
CA PRO A 310 38.51 -1.90 -0.21
C PRO A 310 38.65 -2.20 -1.71
N GLU A 311 38.32 -3.44 -2.11
CA GLU A 311 38.37 -3.94 -3.48
C GLU A 311 37.00 -3.87 -4.19
N PHE A 312 36.05 -3.11 -3.63
CA PHE A 312 34.72 -2.92 -4.24
C PHE A 312 34.83 -2.51 -5.71
N ASP A 313 34.25 -3.30 -6.61
CA ASP A 313 34.23 -2.99 -8.04
C ASP A 313 33.29 -1.81 -8.33
N THR A 314 33.87 -0.62 -8.34
CA THR A 314 33.16 0.65 -8.57
C THR A 314 32.56 0.79 -9.98
N VAL A 315 32.77 -0.17 -10.88
CA VAL A 315 32.29 -0.11 -12.26
C VAL A 315 31.25 -1.20 -12.52
N ASN A 316 31.58 -2.47 -12.24
CA ASN A 316 30.74 -3.60 -12.63
C ASN A 316 29.91 -4.18 -11.48
N HIS A 317 30.16 -3.78 -10.23
CA HIS A 317 29.33 -4.26 -9.13
C HIS A 317 27.88 -3.80 -9.36
N PRO A 318 26.87 -4.68 -9.22
CA PRO A 318 25.48 -4.34 -9.54
C PRO A 318 24.97 -3.08 -8.84
N THR A 319 25.40 -2.85 -7.60
CA THR A 319 25.00 -1.68 -6.79
C THR A 319 25.77 -0.40 -7.10
N ALA A 320 26.94 -0.46 -7.77
CA ALA A 320 27.80 0.70 -7.99
C ALA A 320 27.15 1.78 -8.89
N SER A 321 26.20 1.39 -9.73
CA SER A 321 25.51 2.31 -10.63
C SER A 321 24.07 2.61 -10.20
N ALA A 322 23.66 2.24 -8.99
CA ALA A 322 22.28 2.38 -8.54
C ALA A 322 21.86 3.85 -8.32
N GLY A 323 22.76 4.66 -7.75
CA GLY A 323 22.43 6.03 -7.36
C GLY A 323 21.45 6.10 -6.19
N VAL A 324 20.77 7.24 -6.08
CA VAL A 324 19.60 7.42 -5.20
C VAL A 324 18.38 6.86 -5.92
N THR A 325 17.96 5.66 -5.52
CA THR A 325 16.79 4.93 -6.06
C THR A 325 15.47 5.43 -5.49
N CYS A 326 14.35 4.96 -6.05
CA CYS A 326 13.02 5.24 -5.51
C CYS A 326 12.95 4.85 -4.03
N THR A 327 13.42 3.64 -3.70
CA THR A 327 13.45 3.12 -2.33
C THR A 327 14.41 3.90 -1.44
N ALA A 328 15.58 4.33 -1.94
CA ALA A 328 16.54 5.10 -1.14
C ALA A 328 15.94 6.39 -0.56
N CYS A 329 15.11 7.11 -1.34
CA CYS A 329 14.37 8.27 -0.84
C CYS A 329 13.11 7.87 -0.04
N HIS A 330 12.28 7.00 -0.60
CA HIS A 330 10.93 6.76 -0.06
C HIS A 330 10.89 5.78 1.12
N ALA A 331 11.95 5.02 1.38
CA ALA A 331 12.07 4.16 2.55
C ALA A 331 12.66 4.89 3.78
N ILE A 332 13.09 6.14 3.65
CA ILE A 332 13.42 6.98 4.80
C ILE A 332 12.19 7.06 5.70
N THR A 333 12.37 6.80 6.98
CA THR A 333 11.30 6.77 8.00
C THR A 333 11.30 7.99 8.87
N ASN A 334 12.49 8.54 9.17
CA ASN A 334 12.66 9.70 10.03
C ASN A 334 13.73 10.64 9.47
N ILE A 335 13.49 11.94 9.63
CA ILE A 335 14.52 12.97 9.53
C ILE A 335 15.03 13.22 10.94
N ASN A 336 16.28 12.86 11.20
CA ASN A 336 16.83 12.89 12.55
C ASN A 336 17.24 14.31 12.94
N SER A 337 17.78 15.09 11.99
CA SER A 337 18.00 16.52 12.17
C SER A 337 18.28 17.25 10.85
N THR A 338 18.41 18.58 10.92
CA THR A 338 18.89 19.44 9.83
C THR A 338 20.40 19.69 9.89
N LYS A 339 21.19 18.80 10.53
CA LYS A 339 22.66 18.90 10.56
C LYS A 339 23.29 18.61 9.18
N GLY A 340 22.62 17.81 8.36
CA GLY A 340 23.16 17.35 7.08
C GLY A 340 23.87 16.00 7.18
N ASN A 341 24.78 15.69 6.24
CA ASN A 341 25.56 14.44 6.22
C ASN A 341 24.70 13.17 6.32
N ALA A 342 23.58 13.13 5.60
CA ALA A 342 22.63 12.01 5.59
C ALA A 342 21.98 11.70 6.94
N ASP A 343 21.72 12.70 7.80
CA ASP A 343 21.10 12.50 9.12
C ASP A 343 19.61 12.11 9.05
N TYR A 344 19.35 10.89 8.61
CA TYR A 344 18.04 10.26 8.46
C TYR A 344 18.09 8.80 8.93
N THR A 345 16.93 8.25 9.25
CA THR A 345 16.76 6.80 9.45
C THR A 345 16.03 6.21 8.26
N ILE A 346 16.54 5.08 7.74
CA ILE A 346 15.93 4.28 6.67
C ILE A 346 15.59 2.89 7.21
N GLU A 347 14.51 2.29 6.71
CA GLU A 347 14.12 0.92 7.07
C GLU A 347 13.99 0.06 5.81
N GLU A 348 14.14 -1.27 5.94
CA GLU A 348 13.74 -2.19 4.87
C GLU A 348 12.21 -2.11 4.70
N PRO A 349 11.70 -1.59 3.57
CA PRO A 349 10.26 -1.39 3.41
C PRO A 349 9.54 -2.75 3.31
N LEU A 350 8.45 -2.86 4.07
CA LEU A 350 7.58 -4.03 4.00
C LEU A 350 6.81 -4.04 2.68
N HIS A 351 6.98 -5.10 1.90
CA HIS A 351 6.31 -5.28 0.61
C HIS A 351 5.03 -6.11 0.72
N TYR A 352 4.14 -5.99 -0.27
CA TYR A 352 3.04 -6.94 -0.44
C TYR A 352 3.57 -8.34 -0.79
N PRO A 353 2.80 -9.42 -0.52
CA PRO A 353 3.20 -10.77 -0.85
C PRO A 353 3.58 -10.89 -2.34
N PHE A 354 4.64 -11.65 -2.61
CA PHE A 354 5.13 -11.94 -3.96
C PHE A 354 5.77 -10.77 -4.73
N ALA A 355 6.17 -9.68 -4.06
CA ALA A 355 6.82 -8.54 -4.72
C ALA A 355 8.08 -8.95 -5.53
N PHE A 356 8.88 -9.88 -5.01
CA PHE A 356 10.09 -10.39 -5.65
C PHE A 356 9.90 -11.76 -6.34
N SER A 357 8.65 -12.17 -6.63
CA SER A 357 8.43 -13.45 -7.31
C SER A 357 8.76 -13.36 -8.80
N ASP A 358 9.45 -14.37 -9.35
CA ASP A 358 9.64 -14.48 -10.80
C ASP A 358 8.42 -15.05 -11.54
N ASN A 359 7.43 -15.56 -10.80
CA ASN A 359 6.23 -16.14 -11.39
C ASN A 359 5.26 -15.03 -11.85
N PRO A 360 4.91 -14.94 -13.15
CA PRO A 360 4.05 -13.87 -13.67
C PRO A 360 2.66 -13.82 -13.01
N LEU A 361 2.10 -14.97 -12.62
CA LEU A 361 0.82 -15.03 -11.92
C LEU A 361 0.93 -14.46 -10.51
N LEU A 362 2.00 -14.79 -9.77
CA LEU A 362 2.21 -14.26 -8.42
C LEU A 362 2.54 -12.77 -8.43
N GLN A 363 3.30 -12.29 -9.42
CA GLN A 363 3.51 -10.86 -9.67
C GLN A 363 2.21 -10.14 -10.01
N TRP A 364 1.34 -10.75 -10.82
CA TRP A 364 0.03 -10.20 -11.08
C TRP A 364 -0.79 -10.09 -9.79
N VAL A 365 -0.79 -11.13 -8.94
CA VAL A 365 -1.47 -11.12 -7.62
C VAL A 365 -0.91 -9.98 -6.76
N ASN A 366 0.40 -9.83 -6.67
CA ASN A 366 1.04 -8.73 -5.95
C ASN A 366 0.53 -7.37 -6.43
N ASN A 367 0.60 -7.11 -7.73
CA ASN A 367 0.14 -5.85 -8.33
C ASN A 367 -1.34 -5.59 -8.03
N GLN A 368 -2.19 -6.63 -8.04
CA GLN A 368 -3.60 -6.49 -7.67
C GLN A 368 -3.78 -6.16 -6.19
N LEU A 369 -3.00 -6.76 -5.29
CA LEU A 369 -3.08 -6.46 -3.85
C LEU A 369 -2.74 -4.98 -3.58
N VAL A 370 -1.67 -4.48 -4.20
CA VAL A 370 -1.27 -3.07 -4.11
C VAL A 370 -2.39 -2.16 -4.64
N LYS A 371 -2.92 -2.42 -5.84
CA LYS A 371 -3.97 -1.59 -6.45
C LYS A 371 -5.29 -1.62 -5.69
N ALA A 372 -5.67 -2.78 -5.16
CA ALA A 372 -6.92 -2.98 -4.43
C ALA A 372 -6.92 -2.27 -3.06
N LYS A 373 -5.76 -2.14 -2.39
CA LYS A 373 -5.66 -1.42 -1.11
C LYS A 373 -4.34 -0.62 -1.00
N PRO A 374 -4.17 0.48 -1.75
CA PRO A 374 -2.87 1.18 -1.82
C PRO A 374 -2.49 1.96 -0.55
N GLU A 375 -3.36 2.02 0.46
CA GLU A 375 -3.12 2.80 1.68
C GLU A 375 -1.85 2.37 2.42
N PHE A 376 -1.63 1.06 2.53
CA PHE A 376 -0.40 0.54 3.14
C PHE A 376 0.84 0.96 2.36
N HIS A 377 0.84 0.73 1.04
CA HIS A 377 1.91 1.18 0.15
C HIS A 377 2.17 2.68 0.29
N LYS A 378 1.12 3.50 0.33
CA LYS A 378 1.23 4.95 0.53
C LYS A 378 1.92 5.29 1.85
N ARG A 379 1.57 4.65 2.96
CA ARG A 379 2.20 4.89 4.27
C ARG A 379 3.64 4.39 4.35
N THR A 380 3.94 3.30 3.67
CA THR A 380 5.30 2.75 3.57
C THR A 380 6.24 3.69 2.81
N PHE A 381 5.77 4.33 1.73
CA PHE A 381 6.64 5.11 0.83
C PHE A 381 6.45 6.64 0.91
N LEU A 382 5.37 7.14 1.51
CA LEU A 382 5.12 8.58 1.62
C LEU A 382 4.83 8.98 3.07
N LYS A 383 5.77 9.75 3.63
CA LYS A 383 5.68 10.32 4.97
C LYS A 383 5.50 11.84 4.90
N PRO A 384 4.89 12.49 5.91
CA PRO A 384 4.62 13.94 5.86
C PRO A 384 5.85 14.81 5.56
N PHE A 385 7.03 14.45 6.08
CA PHE A 385 8.27 15.23 5.85
C PHE A 385 8.73 15.24 4.39
N HIS A 386 8.25 14.34 3.51
CA HIS A 386 8.56 14.43 2.07
C HIS A 386 8.07 15.74 1.46
N GLN A 387 7.16 16.46 2.14
CA GLN A 387 6.66 17.77 1.75
C GLN A 387 7.36 18.92 2.50
N SER A 388 8.49 18.67 3.17
CA SER A 388 9.22 19.67 3.94
C SER A 388 10.65 19.86 3.41
N ALA A 389 11.23 21.04 3.65
CA ALA A 389 12.58 21.37 3.19
C ALA A 389 13.66 20.57 3.96
N GLU A 390 13.36 20.15 5.20
CA GLU A 390 14.22 19.35 6.05
C GLU A 390 14.52 17.97 5.45
N PHE A 391 13.59 17.40 4.67
CA PHE A 391 13.84 16.15 3.95
C PHE A 391 15.00 16.30 2.97
N CYS A 392 15.02 17.39 2.19
CA CYS A 392 16.14 17.66 1.26
C CYS A 392 17.41 18.02 2.02
N ALA A 393 17.30 18.64 3.20
CA ALA A 393 18.43 19.13 3.99
C ALA A 393 19.39 18.02 4.42
N VAL A 394 18.92 16.78 4.57
CA VAL A 394 19.78 15.67 5.01
C VAL A 394 20.93 15.42 4.03
N CYS A 395 20.73 15.66 2.73
CA CYS A 395 21.78 15.54 1.70
C CYS A 395 22.23 16.91 1.15
N HIS A 396 21.35 17.91 1.10
CA HIS A 396 21.67 19.25 0.56
C HIS A 396 22.32 20.21 1.57
N LYS A 397 22.70 19.69 2.74
CA LYS A 397 23.57 20.33 3.72
C LYS A 397 24.60 19.32 4.17
N VAL A 398 25.87 19.71 4.18
CA VAL A 398 26.98 18.87 4.62
C VAL A 398 28.03 19.69 5.36
N HIS A 399 28.79 18.97 6.16
CA HIS A 399 30.03 19.44 6.78
C HIS A 399 31.07 18.32 6.69
N LEU A 400 32.33 18.70 6.58
CA LEU A 400 33.43 17.74 6.52
C LEU A 400 33.88 17.46 7.97
N PRO A 401 33.75 16.21 8.45
CA PRO A 401 34.15 15.85 9.81
C PRO A 401 35.66 15.56 9.89
N TYR A 402 36.17 15.36 11.11
CA TYR A 402 37.58 15.05 11.31
C TYR A 402 37.96 13.72 10.64
N GLU A 403 37.12 12.69 10.74
CA GLU A 403 37.33 11.36 10.15
C GLU A 403 37.58 11.44 8.63
N LEU A 404 36.98 12.42 7.95
CA LEU A 404 37.21 12.64 6.53
C LEU A 404 38.53 13.39 6.27
N THR A 405 38.81 14.45 7.04
CA THR A 405 39.82 15.45 6.67
C THR A 405 41.13 15.39 7.47
N HIS A 406 41.12 14.81 8.66
CA HIS A 406 42.18 14.88 9.68
C HIS A 406 42.66 16.32 9.96
N TYR A 407 41.78 17.33 9.81
CA TYR A 407 42.13 18.73 10.01
C TYR A 407 41.37 19.38 11.18
N LYS A 408 40.04 19.44 11.11
CA LYS A 408 39.18 19.96 12.18
C LYS A 408 37.98 19.05 12.35
N GLU A 409 37.43 19.04 13.57
CA GLU A 409 36.17 18.37 13.91
C GLU A 409 35.00 18.81 13.02
N PHE A 410 35.06 20.06 12.53
CA PHE A 410 34.02 20.62 11.70
C PHE A 410 34.61 21.58 10.67
N LEU A 411 34.30 21.35 9.40
CA LEU A 411 34.47 22.32 8.32
C LEU A 411 33.16 22.43 7.54
N ARG A 412 32.75 23.66 7.23
CA ARG A 412 31.54 23.87 6.42
C ARG A 412 31.78 23.35 5.00
N GLY A 413 30.94 22.42 4.57
CA GLY A 413 30.84 22.00 3.18
C GLY A 413 29.66 22.69 2.48
N GLN A 414 29.11 22.04 1.45
CA GLN A 414 27.90 22.50 0.77
C GLN A 414 26.76 22.75 1.77
N ASN A 415 26.07 23.89 1.66
CA ASN A 415 24.95 24.23 2.52
C ASN A 415 23.89 25.02 1.76
N HIS A 416 23.04 24.31 1.03
CA HIS A 416 21.93 24.94 0.32
C HIS A 416 20.74 25.21 1.24
N TYR A 417 20.50 24.33 2.21
CA TYR A 417 19.35 24.45 3.12
C TYR A 417 19.37 25.74 3.94
N ASP A 418 20.47 26.07 4.63
CA ASP A 418 20.50 27.29 5.45
C ASP A 418 20.47 28.54 4.58
N ASN A 419 21.12 28.52 3.40
CA ASN A 419 21.07 29.63 2.45
C ASN A 419 19.64 29.89 1.94
N TYR A 420 18.91 28.82 1.59
CA TYR A 420 17.50 28.89 1.24
C TYR A 420 16.67 29.42 2.42
N LEU A 421 16.81 28.82 3.60
CA LEU A 421 16.04 29.17 4.79
C LEU A 421 16.21 30.64 5.18
N LEU A 422 17.44 31.17 5.06
CA LEU A 422 17.76 32.57 5.36
C LEU A 422 17.45 33.55 4.21
N SER A 423 17.05 33.04 3.03
CA SER A 423 16.63 33.87 1.90
C SER A 423 15.21 34.41 2.09
N GLY A 424 14.84 35.43 1.30
CA GLY A 424 13.48 35.96 1.31
C GLY A 424 12.49 35.03 0.61
N VAL A 425 13.00 34.10 -0.21
CA VAL A 425 12.20 33.12 -0.95
C VAL A 425 11.51 32.14 -0.01
N SER A 426 12.20 31.68 1.04
CA SER A 426 11.63 30.74 2.03
C SER A 426 10.44 31.32 2.81
N GLY A 427 10.31 32.66 2.83
CA GLY A 427 9.40 33.37 3.71
C GLY A 427 9.85 33.45 5.17
N HIS A 428 11.03 32.90 5.52
CA HIS A 428 11.58 32.91 6.89
C HIS A 428 12.67 33.96 7.09
N GLY A 429 13.41 34.33 6.03
CA GLY A 429 14.54 35.26 6.11
C GLY A 429 14.12 36.68 6.48
N ALA A 430 14.27 37.08 7.74
CA ALA A 430 13.93 38.45 8.20
C ALA A 430 14.92 39.53 7.73
N ARG A 431 16.09 39.14 7.21
CA ARG A 431 17.19 40.03 6.80
C ARG A 431 17.37 40.10 5.28
N SER A 432 16.41 39.60 4.52
CA SER A 432 16.52 39.51 3.08
C SER A 432 16.25 40.86 2.43
N PHE A 433 17.04 41.19 1.41
CA PHE A 433 16.88 42.43 0.67
C PHE A 433 15.70 42.37 -0.32
N TYR A 434 15.37 41.16 -0.78
CA TYR A 434 14.29 40.88 -1.73
C TYR A 434 13.38 39.78 -1.21
N TYR A 435 12.07 39.98 -1.39
CA TYR A 435 11.03 39.00 -1.13
C TYR A 435 10.21 38.79 -2.41
N PRO A 436 9.95 37.55 -2.82
CA PRO A 436 9.00 37.29 -3.89
C PRO A 436 7.58 37.65 -3.43
N GLN A 437 6.66 37.87 -4.38
CA GLN A 437 5.24 38.09 -4.07
C GLN A 437 4.62 36.90 -3.33
N GLN A 438 5.07 35.69 -3.64
CA GLN A 438 4.69 34.45 -2.99
C GLN A 438 5.95 33.75 -2.50
N ALA A 439 6.01 33.46 -1.20
CA ALA A 439 7.08 32.66 -0.63
C ALA A 439 6.95 31.20 -1.09
N GLU A 440 8.10 30.56 -1.30
CA GLU A 440 8.19 29.12 -1.53
C GLU A 440 8.73 28.50 -0.24
N HIS A 441 7.87 27.79 0.49
CA HIS A 441 8.20 27.23 1.81
C HIS A 441 8.89 25.87 1.73
N ASN A 442 8.99 25.26 0.54
CA ASN A 442 9.67 23.98 0.36
C ASN A 442 10.50 23.92 -0.93
N CYS A 443 11.62 23.20 -0.89
CA CYS A 443 12.45 22.87 -2.05
C CYS A 443 11.65 22.29 -3.21
N ASN A 444 10.65 21.44 -2.93
CA ASN A 444 9.88 20.72 -3.94
C ASN A 444 8.99 21.65 -4.80
N GLY A 445 8.63 22.84 -4.32
CA GLY A 445 7.82 23.76 -5.11
C GLY A 445 8.53 24.22 -6.39
N CYS A 446 9.85 24.42 -6.29
CA CYS A 446 10.70 24.76 -7.44
C CYS A 446 11.32 23.51 -8.10
N HIS A 447 11.84 22.57 -7.30
CA HIS A 447 12.62 21.44 -7.80
C HIS A 447 11.81 20.20 -8.17
N MET A 448 10.52 20.16 -7.85
CA MET A 448 9.62 19.07 -8.26
C MET A 448 8.29 19.64 -8.79
N PRO A 449 8.34 20.48 -9.85
CA PRO A 449 7.14 21.12 -10.38
C PRO A 449 6.10 20.09 -10.81
N LEU A 450 4.82 20.47 -10.75
CA LEU A 450 3.74 19.55 -11.13
C LEU A 450 3.76 19.27 -12.62
N LYS A 451 3.78 17.98 -12.99
CA LYS A 451 3.62 17.51 -14.37
C LYS A 451 2.33 16.69 -14.51
N PRO A 452 1.53 16.94 -15.56
CA PRO A 452 0.47 16.04 -15.98
C PRO A 452 0.91 14.58 -16.03
N SER A 453 0.08 13.69 -15.50
CA SER A 453 0.34 12.25 -15.56
C SER A 453 -0.93 11.44 -15.34
N ASP A 454 -0.98 10.26 -15.97
CA ASP A 454 -2.02 9.25 -15.78
C ASP A 454 -1.57 8.08 -14.88
N ASP A 455 -0.38 8.19 -14.29
CA ASP A 455 0.17 7.23 -13.33
C ASP A 455 -0.83 6.92 -12.20
N PHE A 456 -0.72 5.72 -11.63
CA PHE A 456 -1.66 5.27 -10.61
C PHE A 456 -1.67 6.17 -9.36
N GLY A 457 -0.52 6.79 -9.06
CA GLY A 457 -0.35 7.73 -7.94
C GLY A 457 -0.70 9.19 -8.26
N ALA A 458 -1.12 9.52 -9.49
CA ALA A 458 -1.45 10.89 -9.86
C ALA A 458 -2.66 11.42 -9.08
N GLN A 459 -2.62 12.69 -8.71
CA GLN A 459 -3.67 13.34 -7.93
C GLN A 459 -3.96 14.77 -8.41
N PHE A 460 -5.11 15.31 -8.00
CA PHE A 460 -5.45 16.71 -8.19
C PHE A 460 -4.79 17.54 -7.10
N PHE A 461 -3.60 18.08 -7.39
CA PHE A 461 -2.92 19.02 -6.51
C PHE A 461 -3.60 20.40 -6.53
N ALA A 462 -3.37 21.20 -5.48
CA ALA A 462 -3.88 22.57 -5.43
C ALA A 462 -3.34 23.38 -6.63
N GLY A 463 -4.23 24.05 -7.36
CA GLY A 463 -3.89 24.79 -8.58
C GLY A 463 -3.76 23.94 -9.85
N ALA A 464 -3.75 22.61 -9.76
CA ALA A 464 -3.69 21.74 -10.93
C ALA A 464 -5.05 21.67 -11.64
N LYS A 465 -5.02 21.75 -12.98
CA LYS A 465 -6.22 21.61 -13.83
C LYS A 465 -6.56 20.15 -14.17
N GLN A 466 -5.61 19.24 -13.96
CA GLN A 466 -5.72 17.82 -14.28
C GLN A 466 -4.89 16.99 -13.31
N LEU A 467 -5.07 15.66 -13.36
CA LEU A 467 -4.25 14.73 -12.59
C LEU A 467 -2.77 14.97 -12.90
N SER A 468 -1.98 15.08 -11.85
CA SER A 468 -0.56 15.41 -11.94
C SER A 468 0.25 14.60 -10.94
N VAL A 469 1.56 14.57 -11.15
CA VAL A 469 2.59 14.08 -10.23
C VAL A 469 3.62 15.19 -10.02
N HIS A 470 4.43 15.07 -8.98
CA HIS A 470 5.63 15.90 -8.83
C HIS A 470 6.71 15.40 -9.80
N ASP A 471 7.37 16.32 -10.51
CA ASP A 471 8.46 15.99 -11.42
C ASP A 471 9.66 15.42 -10.65
N HIS A 472 10.15 14.25 -11.06
CA HIS A 472 11.34 13.61 -10.48
C HIS A 472 12.59 13.79 -11.34
N MET A 473 12.57 14.72 -12.28
CA MET A 473 13.77 15.11 -13.03
C MET A 473 14.70 16.02 -12.21
N PHE A 474 14.14 16.74 -11.23
CA PHE A 474 14.86 17.70 -10.39
C PHE A 474 15.61 18.78 -11.22
N PRO A 475 14.90 19.55 -12.06
CA PRO A 475 15.53 20.58 -12.87
C PRO A 475 16.29 21.58 -11.97
N SER A 476 17.53 21.82 -12.35
CA SER A 476 18.52 22.57 -11.57
C SER A 476 19.64 23.10 -12.46
N ALA A 477 20.63 23.78 -11.87
CA ALA A 477 21.77 24.38 -12.57
C ALA A 477 22.76 23.36 -13.19
N ASN A 478 22.69 22.07 -12.79
CA ASN A 478 23.64 21.07 -13.28
C ASN A 478 23.23 20.50 -14.64
N THR A 479 23.75 21.10 -15.71
CA THR A 479 23.65 20.55 -17.08
C THR A 479 24.82 19.63 -17.43
N GLY A 480 25.88 19.60 -16.61
CA GLY A 480 27.13 18.91 -16.93
C GLY A 480 27.00 17.39 -16.94
N VAL A 481 26.27 16.82 -15.98
CA VAL A 481 26.05 15.36 -15.91
C VAL A 481 25.30 14.85 -17.14
N ALA A 482 24.27 15.58 -17.58
CA ALA A 482 23.52 15.24 -18.79
C ALA A 482 24.36 15.41 -20.06
N TRP A 483 25.18 16.47 -20.13
CA TRP A 483 26.08 16.69 -21.26
C TRP A 483 27.11 15.57 -21.41
N LEU A 484 27.72 15.11 -20.30
CA LEU A 484 28.66 13.98 -20.29
C LEU A 484 28.05 12.64 -20.73
N ARG A 485 26.71 12.55 -20.75
CA ARG A 485 25.95 11.37 -21.13
C ARG A 485 25.31 11.49 -22.52
N ASP A 486 25.67 12.51 -23.29
CA ASP A 486 25.11 12.81 -24.61
C ASP A 486 23.57 12.91 -24.60
N LYS A 487 23.01 13.60 -23.58
CA LYS A 487 21.56 13.83 -23.41
C LYS A 487 21.18 15.30 -23.70
N PRO A 488 21.14 15.75 -24.97
CA PRO A 488 20.83 17.15 -25.30
C PRO A 488 19.42 17.57 -24.87
N ASP A 489 18.43 16.68 -24.95
CA ASP A 489 17.05 16.99 -24.53
C ASP A 489 16.95 17.29 -23.02
N VAL A 490 17.72 16.57 -22.22
CA VAL A 490 17.83 16.81 -20.77
C VAL A 490 18.52 18.15 -20.50
N VAL A 491 19.64 18.40 -21.19
CA VAL A 491 20.35 19.70 -21.08
C VAL A 491 19.40 20.85 -21.42
N GLU A 492 18.62 20.72 -22.48
CA GLU A 492 17.65 21.74 -22.88
C GLU A 492 16.53 21.92 -21.85
N MET A 493 16.02 20.84 -21.26
CA MET A 493 15.03 20.92 -20.17
C MET A 493 15.57 21.73 -18.98
N HIS A 494 16.81 21.47 -18.57
CA HIS A 494 17.47 22.25 -17.52
C HIS A 494 17.66 23.72 -17.94
N ARG A 495 18.10 23.99 -19.18
CA ARG A 495 18.27 25.36 -19.68
C ARG A 495 16.96 26.15 -19.69
N GLN A 496 15.87 25.54 -20.14
CA GLN A 496 14.53 26.15 -20.14
C GLN A 496 14.07 26.49 -18.73
N TYR A 497 14.32 25.61 -17.76
CA TYR A 497 14.04 25.89 -16.35
C TYR A 497 14.88 27.06 -15.78
N LEU A 498 16.13 27.19 -16.22
CA LEU A 498 17.05 28.24 -15.76
C LEU A 498 16.85 29.59 -16.48
N GLN A 499 16.02 29.65 -17.51
CA GLN A 499 15.77 30.88 -18.25
C GLN A 499 15.10 31.91 -17.33
N ASP A 500 15.65 33.12 -17.28
CA ASP A 500 15.13 34.27 -16.54
C ASP A 500 15.02 34.11 -15.00
N ILE A 501 15.60 33.07 -14.39
CA ILE A 501 15.53 32.86 -12.93
C ILE A 501 16.58 33.63 -12.13
N VAL A 502 17.66 34.11 -12.77
CA VAL A 502 18.72 34.91 -12.12
C VAL A 502 18.58 36.38 -12.53
N ARG A 503 18.50 37.24 -11.52
CA ARG A 503 18.58 38.70 -11.67
C ARG A 503 19.84 39.20 -10.97
N VAL A 504 20.65 40.00 -11.67
CA VAL A 504 21.81 40.68 -11.11
C VAL A 504 21.48 42.16 -11.01
N ASP A 505 21.33 42.67 -9.79
CA ASP A 505 21.17 44.09 -9.51
C ASP A 505 22.50 44.71 -9.09
N LEU A 506 22.96 45.70 -9.84
CA LEU A 506 24.16 46.45 -9.54
C LEU A 506 23.77 47.74 -8.81
N PHE A 507 24.19 47.88 -7.55
CA PHE A 507 23.94 49.07 -6.73
C PHE A 507 25.19 49.94 -6.65
N GLY A 508 25.01 51.27 -6.76
CA GLY A 508 26.05 52.26 -6.48
C GLY A 508 27.14 52.39 -7.55
N ILE A 509 26.78 52.24 -8.83
CA ILE A 509 27.65 52.66 -9.95
C ILE A 509 27.82 54.18 -9.94
#